data_AF-A0AAQ1YL92-F1
#
_entry.id   AF-A0AAQ1YL92-F1
#
_cell.length_a   1.000
_cell.length_b   1.000
_cell.length_c   1.000
_cell.angle_alpha   90.00
_cell.angle_beta   90.00
_cell.angle_gamma   90.00
#
_symmetry.space_group_name_H-M   'P 1'
#
loop_
_entity.id
_entity.type
_entity.pdbx_description
1 polymer ?
#
loop_
_entity_poly.entity_id
_entity_poly.type
_entity_poly.pdbx_seq_one_letter_code
_entity_poly.pdbx_strand_id
1 'polypeptide(L)' 'MKKSLKYAAFALLGLAAAVFAKEQFQCEGKRTCKDMDSCEEARFYLTQCGVSSLDRDKDGVPCESICGGKKKK' A
#
# COMPACT_ATOMS: atom_id res chain seq x y z
N MET A 1 -27.04 15.05 -35.82
CA MET A 1 -26.48 15.55 -34.54
C MET A 1 -26.94 14.69 -33.35
N LYS A 2 -26.69 13.37 -33.34
CA LYS A 2 -27.23 12.43 -32.30
C LYS A 2 -26.14 11.56 -31.63
N LYS A 3 -24.88 11.68 -32.08
CA LYS A 3 -23.76 10.82 -31.65
C LYS A 3 -23.08 11.36 -30.39
N SER A 4 -22.99 12.68 -30.22
CA SER A 4 -22.29 13.35 -29.12
C SER A 4 -22.92 13.14 -27.74
N LEU A 5 -24.23 12.90 -27.67
CA LEU A 5 -24.94 12.67 -26.41
C LEU A 5 -24.66 11.28 -25.82
N LYS A 6 -24.30 10.29 -26.66
CA LYS A 6 -23.97 8.93 -26.21
C LYS A 6 -22.60 8.89 -25.52
N TYR A 7 -21.61 9.62 -26.02
CA TYR A 7 -20.26 9.64 -25.46
C TYR A 7 -20.18 10.30 -24.07
N ALA A 8 -21.04 11.28 -23.80
CA ALA A 8 -21.14 11.90 -22.47
C ALA A 8 -21.64 10.91 -21.40
N ALA A 9 -22.59 10.03 -21.75
CA ALA A 9 -23.11 9.02 -20.82
C ALA A 9 -22.08 7.92 -20.51
N PHE A 10 -21.23 7.55 -21.47
CA PHE A 10 -20.13 6.60 -21.25
C PHE A 10 -18.98 7.19 -20.42
N ALA A 11 -18.70 8.48 -20.56
CA ALA A 11 -17.65 9.17 -19.78
C ALA A 11 -18.02 9.32 -18.29
N LEU A 12 -19.31 9.51 -17.97
CA LEU A 12 -19.77 9.64 -16.58
C LEU A 12 -19.79 8.30 -15.82
N LEU A 13 -19.92 7.16 -16.52
CA LEU A 13 -19.92 5.83 -15.90
C LEU A 13 -18.50 5.29 -15.61
N GLY A 14 -17.48 5.74 -16.34
CA GLY A 14 -16.10 5.27 -16.17
C GLY A 14 -15.33 5.89 -14.99
N LEU A 15 -15.71 7.09 -14.54
CA LEU A 15 -14.95 7.82 -13.51
C LEU A 15 -15.14 7.29 -12.08
N ALA A 16 -16.22 6.56 -11.80
CA ALA A 16 -16.56 6.12 -10.45
C ALA A 16 -15.70 4.94 -9.95
N ALA A 17 -15.12 4.12 -10.85
CA ALA A 17 -14.41 2.90 -10.46
C ALA A 17 -12.96 3.13 -9.99
N ALA A 18 -12.36 4.28 -10.31
CA ALA A 18 -10.94 4.54 -10.04
C ALA A 18 -10.65 5.07 -8.62
N VAL A 19 -11.68 5.41 -7.83
CA VAL A 19 -11.52 6.11 -6.55
C VAL A 19 -11.45 5.15 -5.34
N PHE A 20 -11.85 3.88 -5.49
CA PHE A 20 -11.94 2.93 -4.38
C PHE A 20 -10.69 2.06 -4.14
N ALA A 21 -9.68 2.17 -4.99
CA ALA A 21 -8.43 1.47 -4.74
C ALA A 21 -7.52 2.35 -3.88
N LYS A 22 -7.45 2.06 -2.57
CA LYS A 22 -6.19 1.93 -1.78
C LYS A 22 -6.34 2.30 -0.30
N GLU A 23 -6.86 1.36 0.48
CA GLU A 23 -6.54 1.21 1.92
C GLU A 23 -6.31 -0.30 2.11
N GLN A 24 -5.06 -0.77 1.98
CA GLN A 24 -4.75 -2.20 2.07
C GLN A 24 -4.30 -2.65 3.47
N PHE A 25 -3.89 -1.71 4.32
CA PHE A 25 -3.32 -1.98 5.64
C PHE A 25 -3.82 -0.96 6.65
N GLN A 26 -4.02 -1.37 7.89
CA GLN A 26 -4.47 -0.53 9.00
C GLN A 26 -3.56 -0.75 10.21
N CYS A 27 -3.46 0.22 11.10
CA CYS A 27 -2.63 0.10 12.30
C CYS A 27 -3.31 -0.75 13.38
N GLU A 28 -3.23 -2.08 13.27
CA GLU A 28 -3.91 -3.04 14.16
C GLU A 28 -3.04 -3.54 15.34
N GLY A 29 -2.16 -2.70 15.88
CA GLY A 29 -1.37 -3.06 17.06
C GLY A 29 -0.26 -4.11 16.82
N LYS A 30 0.03 -4.47 15.58
CA LYS A 30 1.20 -5.28 15.20
C LYS A 30 2.49 -4.53 15.51
N ARG A 31 3.44 -5.17 16.20
CA ARG A 31 4.67 -4.52 16.70
C ARG A 31 5.96 -5.23 16.31
N THR A 32 5.86 -6.48 15.86
CA THR A 32 7.02 -7.33 15.57
C THR A 32 6.97 -7.84 14.14
N CYS A 33 8.12 -8.25 13.62
CA CYS A 33 8.21 -8.80 12.26
C CYS A 33 7.48 -10.14 12.07
N LYS A 34 7.12 -10.83 13.15
CA LYS A 34 6.33 -12.06 13.10
C LYS A 34 4.84 -11.79 12.84
N ASP A 35 4.40 -10.56 13.12
CA ASP A 35 3.01 -10.14 12.92
C ASP A 35 2.76 -9.68 11.47
N MET A 36 3.83 -9.42 10.71
CA MET A 36 3.78 -8.88 9.34
C MET A 36 3.67 -10.00 8.32
N ASP A 37 2.67 -9.91 7.45
CA ASP A 37 2.40 -10.90 6.39
C ASP A 37 3.18 -10.58 5.10
N SER A 38 3.63 -9.33 4.94
CA SER A 38 4.36 -8.88 3.74
C SER A 38 5.33 -7.73 4.02
N CYS A 39 6.28 -7.53 3.10
CA CYS A 39 7.20 -6.39 3.16
C CYS A 39 6.44 -5.05 3.01
N GLU A 40 5.41 -5.02 2.17
CA GLU A 40 4.56 -3.86 1.94
C GLU A 40 3.81 -3.46 3.22
N GLU A 41 3.26 -4.43 3.96
CA GLU A 41 2.64 -4.20 5.26
C GLU A 41 3.67 -3.72 6.30
N ALA A 42 4.84 -4.37 6.39
CA ALA A 42 5.89 -3.94 7.32
C ALA A 42 6.36 -2.50 7.05
N ARG A 43 6.47 -2.09 5.79
CA ARG A 43 6.74 -0.71 5.39
C ARG A 43 5.62 0.24 5.75
N PHE A 44 4.37 -0.18 5.58
CA PHE A 44 3.22 0.60 6.03
C PHE A 44 3.27 0.83 7.54
N TYR A 45 3.54 -0.20 8.33
CA TYR A 45 3.63 -0.06 9.79
C TYR A 45 4.82 0.78 10.25
N LEU A 46 5.97 0.69 9.56
CA LEU A 46 7.12 1.56 9.84
C LEU A 46 6.79 3.04 9.55
N THR A 47 6.20 3.33 8.40
CA THR A 47 6.04 4.70 7.88
C THR A 47 4.74 5.39 8.32
N GLN A 48 3.62 4.66 8.33
CA GLN A 48 2.29 5.19 8.64
C GLN A 48 1.93 4.98 10.12
N CYS A 49 2.26 3.81 10.68
CA CYS A 49 1.94 3.49 12.07
C CYS A 49 3.07 3.83 13.06
N GLY A 50 4.24 4.28 12.57
CA GLY A 50 5.37 4.69 13.41
C GLY A 50 6.02 3.56 14.21
N VAL A 51 5.89 2.31 13.76
CA VAL A 51 6.45 1.14 14.45
C VAL A 51 7.93 0.97 14.08
N SER A 52 8.77 1.84 14.66
CA SER A 52 10.22 1.81 14.46
C SER A 52 10.89 0.52 14.95
N SER A 53 10.23 -0.28 15.79
CA SER A 53 10.76 -1.58 16.23
C SER A 53 10.91 -2.61 15.10
N LEU A 54 10.30 -2.37 13.94
CA LEU A 54 10.43 -3.21 12.75
C LEU A 54 11.76 -2.97 12.00
N ASP A 55 12.35 -1.78 12.16
CA ASP A 55 13.61 -1.35 11.53
C ASP A 55 14.64 -1.12 12.65
N ARG A 56 15.30 -2.19 13.06
CA ARG A 56 16.16 -2.20 14.25
C ARG A 56 17.49 -1.49 14.03
N ASP A 57 18.04 -1.58 12.83
CA ASP A 57 19.29 -0.98 12.39
C ASP A 57 19.11 0.41 11.78
N LYS A 58 17.85 0.83 11.53
CA LYS A 58 17.45 2.17 11.09
C LYS A 58 17.92 2.50 9.68
N ASP A 59 17.98 1.50 8.80
CA ASP A 59 18.35 1.66 7.40
C ASP A 59 17.13 2.00 6.50
N GLY A 60 15.93 2.04 7.09
CA GLY A 60 14.66 2.25 6.41
C GLY A 60 14.03 0.99 5.83
N VAL A 61 14.62 -0.18 6.07
CA VAL A 61 14.13 -1.49 5.63
C VAL A 61 13.56 -2.26 6.83
N PRO A 62 12.24 -2.23 7.06
CA PRO A 62 11.66 -2.98 8.16
C PRO A 62 11.72 -4.47 7.86
N CYS A 63 11.93 -5.29 8.89
CA CYS A 63 11.82 -6.74 8.82
C CYS A 63 12.60 -7.35 7.65
N GLU A 64 13.93 -7.21 7.70
CA GLU A 64 14.87 -7.66 6.65
C GLU A 64 14.67 -9.12 6.21
N SER A 65 14.12 -9.98 7.06
CA SER A 65 13.77 -11.36 6.70
C SER A 65 12.74 -11.45 5.56
N ILE A 66 11.80 -10.51 5.49
CA ILE A 66 10.77 -10.44 4.43
C ILE A 66 11.06 -9.32 3.40
N CYS A 67 11.76 -8.26 3.79
CA CYS A 67 12.09 -7.13 2.90
C CYS A 67 13.48 -7.19 2.24
N GLY A 68 14.43 -7.95 2.79
CA GLY A 68 15.84 -7.98 2.36
C GLY A 68 16.10 -8.74 1.05
N GLY A 69 15.06 -9.35 0.46
CA GLY A 69 15.20 -10.25 -0.69
C GLY A 69 15.43 -9.60 -2.05
N LYS A 70 15.44 -8.26 -2.19
CA LYS A 70 15.60 -7.59 -3.49
C LYS A 70 16.39 -6.28 -3.42
N LYS A 71 17.69 -6.33 -3.15
CA LYS A 71 18.58 -5.35 -3.78
C LYS A 71 18.64 -5.71 -5.27
N LYS A 72 17.73 -5.14 -6.07
CA LYS A 72 17.84 -5.17 -7.53
C LYS A 72 19.19 -4.52 -7.86
N LYS A 73 20.16 -5.36 -8.21
CA LYS A 73 21.50 -4.97 -8.66
C LYS A 73 21.41 -4.30 -10.03
#